data_AF-A0A7I8IU41-F1
#
_entry.id   AF-A0A7I8IU41-F1
#
_cell.length_a   1.000
_cell.length_b   1.000
_cell.length_c   1.000
_cell.angle_alpha   90.00
_cell.angle_beta   90.00
_cell.angle_gamma   90.00
#
_symmetry.space_group_name_H-M   'P 1'
#
loop_
_entity.id
_entity.type
_entity.pdbx_description
1 polymer ?
#
loop_
_entity_poly.entity_id
_entity_poly.type
_entity_poly.pdbx_seq_one_letter_code
_entity_poly.pdbx_strand_id
1 'polypeptide(L)'
;MACPAFSILLRPAIFPRSSALPRVAVAQASLAVAASAPAPAMSLGFERLKETFMWTSPGPRGGPERPPGGGNVAVRVELRNGCVGWGEAPVLPSVTAEDQPAALAAAAEACAALMGAQPAPLDHALEQIAGILPGHRFASVRAGVEMALIDAIANSISVPLWRLFGGVSNSIRTDITIPMVSPNEAAELASSYRGQGFSTIKLKVLRAVQASHPHCSLILDANEGYTVSEAIGVLERLHEMGVVPALFEQPVEKDDWEGLGHVSHLSCRSLDDAYRIVKGKLAHVVNIKLAKLGLRAGLGLMIGGMVETRLAMGFAGHLAAGLGCFGSFDLDTPLLLSEDPVIGGYEVSGALYKFRNPRGHGGFLHWDNIHW
;
A
#
# COMPACT_ATOMS: atom_id res chain seq x y z
N MET A 1 -19.07 18.83 3.88
CA MET A 1 -17.60 18.84 3.70
C MET A 1 -17.00 18.00 4.82
N ALA A 2 -16.71 16.74 4.56
CA ALA A 2 -16.00 15.85 5.48
C ALA A 2 -15.21 14.88 4.60
N CYS A 3 -13.89 14.84 4.75
CA CYS A 3 -12.96 14.20 3.81
C CYS A 3 -11.90 13.43 4.64
N PRO A 4 -11.87 12.08 4.68
CA PRO A 4 -10.89 11.29 5.44
C PRO A 4 -9.81 10.70 4.51
N ALA A 5 -8.61 10.24 4.88
CA ALA A 5 -7.70 10.27 6.05
C ALA A 5 -6.40 9.56 5.52
N PHE A 6 -5.20 10.11 5.70
CA PHE A 6 -3.92 9.54 5.23
C PHE A 6 -2.89 9.65 6.34
N SER A 7 -1.79 8.88 6.26
CA SER A 7 -0.80 8.84 7.32
C SER A 7 0.65 9.11 6.89
N ILE A 8 1.46 9.75 7.73
CA ILE A 8 2.78 10.32 7.40
C ILE A 8 3.79 10.01 8.48
N LEU A 9 5.03 9.76 8.11
CA LEU A 9 6.02 9.17 8.99
C LEU A 9 7.20 10.12 9.27
N LEU A 10 7.48 10.36 10.55
CA LEU A 10 8.55 11.26 11.01
C LEU A 10 9.81 10.51 11.44
N ARG A 11 10.97 10.79 10.87
CA ARG A 11 12.27 10.34 11.42
C ARG A 11 12.78 11.38 12.44
N PRO A 12 13.10 11.01 13.70
CA PRO A 12 13.72 11.92 14.64
C PRO A 12 15.11 12.37 14.16
N ALA A 13 15.44 13.65 14.33
CA ALA A 13 16.72 14.22 13.91
C ALA A 13 17.89 13.65 14.73
N ILE A 14 18.91 13.11 14.05
CA ILE A 14 20.21 12.78 14.63
C ILE A 14 21.08 14.03 14.55
N PHE A 15 21.58 14.53 15.68
CA PHE A 15 22.66 15.54 15.70
C PHE A 15 23.92 14.95 15.04
N PRO A 16 24.44 15.50 13.93
CA PRO A 16 25.60 14.93 13.27
C PRO A 16 26.89 15.27 14.02
N ARG A 17 27.66 14.23 14.39
CA ARG A 17 29.11 14.36 14.56
C ARG A 17 29.77 14.20 13.19
N SER A 18 30.55 15.22 12.84
CA SER A 18 31.42 15.35 11.66
C SER A 18 32.22 14.09 11.33
N SER A 19 32.17 13.65 10.07
CA SER A 19 33.37 13.27 9.29
C SER A 19 33.04 13.13 7.80
N ALA A 20 34.01 13.52 6.97
CA ALA A 20 33.89 13.77 5.54
C ALA A 20 33.71 12.49 4.68
N LEU A 21 32.94 12.61 3.59
CA LEU A 21 32.85 11.61 2.52
C LEU A 21 33.86 11.92 1.40
N PRO A 22 34.58 10.93 0.84
CA PRO A 22 35.39 11.13 -0.35
C PRO A 22 34.53 11.06 -1.63
N ARG A 23 34.89 11.90 -2.61
CA ARG A 23 34.32 11.92 -3.96
C ARG A 23 34.79 10.70 -4.77
N VAL A 24 33.87 9.97 -5.40
CA VAL A 24 34.19 8.97 -6.42
C VAL A 24 33.73 9.49 -7.79
N ALA A 25 34.62 9.43 -8.76
CA ALA A 25 34.45 9.90 -10.13
C ALA A 25 33.51 8.97 -10.93
N VAL A 26 32.66 9.57 -11.75
CA VAL A 26 31.77 8.88 -12.70
C VAL A 26 32.55 8.63 -14.00
N ALA A 27 32.75 7.36 -14.35
CA ALA A 27 33.21 6.97 -15.69
C ALA A 27 31.98 6.77 -16.60
N GLN A 28 31.92 7.53 -17.70
CA GLN A 28 30.95 7.31 -18.78
C GLN A 28 31.33 6.06 -19.56
N ALA A 29 30.44 5.08 -19.61
CA ALA A 29 30.45 4.02 -20.60
C ALA A 29 29.27 4.22 -21.57
N SER A 30 29.60 4.51 -22.83
CA SER A 30 28.65 4.56 -23.94
C SER A 30 28.28 3.14 -24.36
N LEU A 31 26.99 2.82 -24.36
CA LEU A 31 26.45 1.59 -24.96
C LEU A 31 25.60 2.00 -26.17
N ALA A 32 26.11 1.68 -27.35
CA ALA A 32 25.39 1.81 -28.61
C ALA A 32 24.22 0.83 -28.65
N VAL A 33 23.00 1.35 -28.78
CA VAL A 33 21.78 0.56 -28.98
C VAL A 33 21.61 0.30 -30.47
N ALA A 34 21.69 -0.97 -30.88
CA ALA A 34 21.29 -1.38 -32.22
C ALA A 34 19.76 -1.28 -32.34
N ALA A 35 19.29 -0.54 -33.35
CA ALA A 35 17.87 -0.37 -33.63
C ALA A 35 17.25 -1.72 -34.07
N SER A 36 16.18 -2.13 -33.38
CA SER A 36 15.29 -3.19 -33.85
C SER A 36 13.97 -2.58 -34.34
N ALA A 37 13.37 -3.21 -35.35
CA ALA A 37 12.16 -2.74 -36.03
C ALA A 37 10.95 -2.63 -35.07
N PRO A 38 10.01 -1.69 -35.31
CA PRO A 38 8.88 -1.47 -34.43
C PRO A 38 7.94 -2.68 -34.41
N ALA A 39 7.69 -3.21 -33.21
CA ALA A 39 6.65 -4.21 -33.00
C ALA A 39 5.26 -3.59 -33.27
N PRO A 40 4.33 -4.31 -33.90
CA PRO A 40 2.98 -3.80 -34.12
C PRO A 40 2.29 -3.54 -32.78
N ALA A 41 1.62 -2.39 -32.64
CA ALA A 41 0.89 -2.02 -31.45
C ALA A 41 -0.21 -3.07 -31.16
N MET A 42 -0.04 -3.83 -30.06
CA MET A 42 -1.07 -4.74 -29.58
C MET A 42 -2.25 -3.93 -29.06
N SER A 43 -3.42 -4.16 -29.66
CA SER A 43 -4.68 -3.57 -29.22
C SER A 43 -5.45 -4.60 -28.39
N LEU A 44 -5.80 -4.25 -27.15
CA LEU A 44 -6.47 -5.13 -26.19
C LEU A 44 -7.99 -5.02 -26.34
N GLY A 45 -8.65 -6.05 -26.85
CA GLY A 45 -10.11 -6.11 -26.80
C GLY A 45 -10.62 -6.91 -25.60
N PHE A 46 -11.82 -6.58 -25.12
CA PHE A 46 -12.51 -7.20 -23.98
C PHE A 46 -13.68 -8.08 -24.47
N GLU A 47 -13.95 -9.23 -23.82
CA GLU A 47 -15.03 -10.12 -24.26
C GLU A 47 -16.08 -10.50 -23.20
N ARG A 48 -15.76 -10.61 -21.91
CA ARG A 48 -16.76 -10.95 -20.86
C ARG A 48 -16.38 -10.42 -19.47
N LEU A 49 -17.32 -9.77 -18.78
CA LEU A 49 -17.25 -9.48 -17.35
C LEU A 49 -18.68 -9.57 -16.80
N LYS A 50 -19.06 -10.75 -16.30
CA LYS A 50 -20.30 -10.94 -15.57
C LYS A 50 -20.01 -10.75 -14.09
N GLU A 51 -20.61 -9.70 -13.56
CA GLU A 51 -20.98 -9.53 -12.16
C GLU A 51 -19.83 -9.12 -11.20
N THR A 52 -20.14 -8.11 -10.39
CA THR A 52 -19.34 -7.59 -9.26
C THR A 52 -19.76 -8.31 -7.99
N PHE A 53 -18.83 -8.71 -7.12
CA PHE A 53 -19.18 -9.59 -5.97
C PHE A 53 -18.76 -9.05 -4.61
N MET A 54 -19.57 -9.47 -3.62
CA MET A 54 -19.39 -9.21 -2.21
C MET A 54 -18.41 -10.22 -1.60
N TRP A 55 -17.38 -9.74 -0.91
CA TRP A 55 -16.56 -10.57 -0.02
C TRP A 55 -16.50 -9.95 1.37
N THR A 56 -17.16 -10.54 2.35
CA THR A 56 -17.01 -10.16 3.76
C THR A 56 -15.66 -10.66 4.29
N SER A 57 -14.73 -9.74 4.56
CA SER A 57 -13.51 -10.10 5.29
C SER A 57 -13.90 -10.64 6.66
N PRO A 58 -13.44 -11.84 7.06
CA PRO A 58 -13.55 -12.23 8.45
C PRO A 58 -12.57 -11.33 9.24
N GLY A 59 -13.04 -10.80 10.37
CA GLY A 59 -12.34 -9.73 11.10
C GLY A 59 -10.96 -10.14 11.63
N PRO A 60 -10.14 -9.18 12.08
CA PRO A 60 -8.89 -9.48 12.79
C PRO A 60 -9.16 -10.26 14.08
N ARG A 61 -8.27 -11.18 14.45
CA ARG A 61 -8.37 -11.89 15.74
C ARG A 61 -8.18 -10.89 16.88
N GLY A 62 -9.20 -10.73 17.74
CA GLY A 62 -9.14 -9.99 19.00
C GLY A 62 -9.43 -8.50 18.89
N GLY A 63 -10.69 -8.10 19.10
CA GLY A 63 -11.14 -6.72 19.23
C GLY A 63 -12.66 -6.65 19.47
N PRO A 64 -13.19 -5.57 20.07
CA PRO A 64 -14.62 -5.46 20.36
C PRO A 64 -15.44 -5.40 19.06
N GLU A 65 -16.63 -6.00 19.13
CA GLU A 65 -17.58 -6.24 18.03
C GLU A 65 -17.70 -5.06 17.04
N ARG A 66 -17.45 -5.33 15.75
CA ARG A 66 -17.75 -4.43 14.62
C ARG A 66 -19.19 -4.64 14.13
N PRO A 67 -19.82 -3.62 13.51
CA PRO A 67 -21.10 -3.78 12.82
C PRO A 67 -20.97 -4.81 11.67
N PRO A 68 -22.09 -5.42 11.24
CA PRO A 68 -22.06 -6.52 10.28
C PRO A 68 -21.44 -6.10 8.94
N GLY A 69 -20.45 -6.87 8.48
CA GLY A 69 -20.04 -7.06 7.09
C GLY A 69 -19.99 -5.83 6.18
N GLY A 70 -18.92 -5.04 6.25
CA GLY A 70 -18.46 -4.25 5.11
C GLY A 70 -17.33 -4.99 4.43
N GLY A 71 -17.59 -5.58 3.27
CA GLY A 71 -16.61 -6.38 2.55
C GLY A 71 -15.80 -5.58 1.53
N ASN A 72 -14.59 -6.03 1.22
CA ASN A 72 -13.83 -5.48 0.10
C ASN A 72 -14.52 -5.88 -1.23
N VAL A 73 -14.18 -5.19 -2.31
CA VAL A 73 -14.66 -5.52 -3.66
C VAL A 73 -13.51 -6.08 -4.47
N ALA A 74 -13.64 -7.32 -4.94
CA ALA A 74 -12.70 -7.91 -5.89
C ALA A 74 -13.13 -7.58 -7.33
N VAL A 75 -12.17 -7.19 -8.16
CA VAL A 75 -12.38 -6.91 -9.59
C VAL A 75 -11.60 -7.93 -10.39
N ARG A 76 -12.26 -8.56 -11.38
CA ARG A 76 -11.66 -9.53 -12.30
C ARG A 76 -11.81 -9.02 -13.73
N VAL A 77 -10.71 -8.78 -14.43
CA VAL A 77 -10.71 -8.39 -15.85
C VAL A 77 -10.25 -9.57 -16.69
N GLU A 78 -10.96 -9.88 -17.77
CA GLU A 78 -10.58 -10.90 -18.75
C GLU A 78 -10.44 -10.30 -20.14
N LEU A 79 -9.25 -10.46 -20.72
CA LEU A 79 -8.90 -10.01 -22.05
C LEU A 79 -9.39 -11.03 -23.11
N ARG A 80 -9.55 -10.60 -24.37
CA ARG A 80 -9.97 -11.46 -25.49
C ARG A 80 -9.09 -12.70 -25.71
N ASN A 81 -7.83 -12.65 -25.30
CA ASN A 81 -6.92 -13.79 -25.38
C ASN A 81 -7.05 -14.76 -24.19
N GLY A 82 -8.07 -14.59 -23.34
CA GLY A 82 -8.34 -15.41 -22.17
C GLY A 82 -7.45 -15.11 -20.96
N CYS A 83 -6.58 -14.09 -21.04
CA CYS A 83 -5.76 -13.70 -19.90
C CYS A 83 -6.60 -12.92 -18.89
N VAL A 84 -6.51 -13.34 -17.64
CA VAL A 84 -7.30 -12.81 -16.53
C VAL A 84 -6.38 -12.00 -15.62
N GLY A 85 -6.89 -10.92 -15.04
CA GLY A 85 -6.24 -10.21 -13.97
C GLY A 85 -7.17 -9.91 -12.82
N TRP A 86 -6.59 -9.78 -11.63
CA TRP A 86 -7.32 -9.50 -10.40
C TRP A 86 -6.87 -8.19 -9.75
N GLY A 87 -7.83 -7.53 -9.12
CA GLY A 87 -7.62 -6.35 -8.31
C GLY A 87 -8.60 -6.34 -7.13
N GLU A 88 -8.33 -5.48 -6.17
CA GLU A 88 -9.11 -5.36 -4.96
C GLU A 88 -9.27 -3.88 -4.60
N ALA A 89 -10.50 -3.50 -4.30
CA ALA A 89 -10.86 -2.20 -3.76
C ALA A 89 -11.23 -2.39 -2.29
N PRO A 90 -10.38 -1.96 -1.34
CA PRO A 90 -10.73 -1.99 0.07
C PRO A 90 -11.91 -1.04 0.36
N VAL A 91 -12.84 -1.49 1.19
CA VAL A 91 -13.98 -0.67 1.62
C VAL A 91 -13.96 -0.56 3.13
N LEU A 92 -13.75 0.65 3.62
CA LEU A 92 -13.74 0.94 5.05
C LEU A 92 -14.42 2.30 5.26
N PRO A 93 -15.73 2.37 5.52
CA PRO A 93 -16.49 3.64 5.54
C PRO A 93 -15.95 4.73 6.49
N SER A 94 -15.16 4.35 7.49
CA SER A 94 -14.46 5.32 8.36
C SER A 94 -13.27 6.02 7.68
N VAL A 95 -12.83 5.56 6.51
CA VAL A 95 -11.65 6.04 5.77
C VAL A 95 -11.92 6.21 4.28
N THR A 96 -12.61 5.26 3.64
CA THR A 96 -13.03 5.34 2.22
C THR A 96 -14.31 6.16 2.11
N ALA A 97 -14.45 6.86 0.99
CA ALA A 97 -15.65 7.66 0.73
C ALA A 97 -16.89 6.81 0.38
N GLU A 98 -16.66 5.57 -0.03
CA GLU A 98 -17.69 4.63 -0.49
C GLU A 98 -17.93 3.55 0.56
N ASP A 99 -19.20 3.14 0.67
CA ASP A 99 -19.58 1.86 1.25
C ASP A 99 -19.50 0.75 0.17
N GLN A 100 -19.71 -0.49 0.58
CA GLN A 100 -19.52 -1.64 -0.32
C GLN A 100 -20.51 -1.65 -1.49
N PRO A 101 -21.83 -1.40 -1.28
CA PRO A 101 -22.77 -1.31 -2.39
C PRO A 101 -22.41 -0.22 -3.41
N ALA A 102 -21.99 0.97 -2.94
CA ALA A 102 -21.55 2.03 -3.84
C ALA A 102 -20.29 1.63 -4.63
N ALA A 103 -19.31 1.02 -3.95
CA ALA A 103 -18.09 0.55 -4.58
C ALA A 103 -18.35 -0.53 -5.65
N LEU A 104 -19.28 -1.45 -5.39
CA LEU A 104 -19.72 -2.46 -6.37
C LEU A 104 -20.38 -1.81 -7.58
N ALA A 105 -21.30 -0.86 -7.36
CA ALA A 105 -21.98 -0.17 -8.46
C ALA A 105 -20.99 0.60 -9.34
N ALA A 106 -20.04 1.32 -8.73
CA ALA A 106 -18.99 2.04 -9.44
C ALA A 106 -18.04 1.09 -10.20
N ALA A 107 -17.66 -0.04 -9.59
CA ALA A 107 -16.84 -1.05 -10.26
C ALA A 107 -17.58 -1.65 -11.48
N ALA A 108 -18.88 -1.91 -11.34
CA ALA A 108 -19.73 -2.44 -12.40
C ALA A 108 -19.83 -1.46 -13.58
N GLU A 109 -20.02 -0.18 -13.30
CA GLU A 109 -20.03 0.89 -14.31
C GLU A 109 -18.69 0.96 -15.07
N ALA A 110 -17.57 0.98 -14.35
CA ALA A 110 -16.24 0.99 -14.96
C ALA A 110 -15.98 -0.26 -15.81
N CYS A 111 -16.36 -1.44 -15.31
CA CYS A 111 -16.22 -2.69 -16.06
C CYS A 111 -17.10 -2.70 -17.33
N ALA A 112 -18.33 -2.18 -17.25
CA ALA A 112 -19.23 -2.08 -18.40
C ALA A 112 -18.66 -1.15 -19.49
N ALA A 113 -18.10 -0.01 -19.08
CA ALA A 113 -17.45 0.91 -20.00
C ALA A 113 -16.22 0.28 -20.67
N LEU A 114 -15.38 -0.43 -19.91
CA LEU A 114 -14.23 -1.16 -20.47
C LEU A 114 -14.65 -2.24 -21.47
N MET A 115 -15.71 -3.00 -21.21
CA MET A 115 -16.22 -4.00 -22.15
C MET A 115 -16.63 -3.40 -23.51
N GLY A 116 -17.16 -2.18 -23.51
CA GLY A 116 -17.55 -1.45 -24.72
C GLY A 116 -16.40 -0.67 -25.38
N ALA A 117 -15.24 -0.57 -24.73
CA ALA A 117 -14.13 0.24 -25.19
C ALA A 117 -13.44 -0.37 -26.42
N GLN A 118 -12.97 0.52 -27.30
CA GLN A 118 -12.08 0.10 -28.39
C GLN A 118 -10.72 -0.28 -27.83
N PRO A 119 -10.04 -1.25 -28.46
CA PRO A 119 -8.68 -1.60 -28.10
C PRO A 119 -7.74 -0.40 -28.06
N ALA A 120 -7.09 -0.18 -26.92
CA ALA A 120 -6.25 1.00 -26.69
C ALA A 120 -4.95 0.65 -25.94
N PRO A 121 -3.91 1.51 -26.03
CA PRO A 121 -2.76 1.44 -25.14
C PRO A 121 -3.17 1.50 -23.66
N LEU A 122 -2.39 0.87 -22.78
CA LEU A 122 -2.66 0.82 -21.34
C LEU A 122 -2.91 2.22 -20.75
N ASP A 123 -2.04 3.18 -21.04
CA ASP A 123 -2.18 4.55 -20.50
C ASP A 123 -3.53 5.18 -20.85
N HIS A 124 -4.02 4.97 -22.07
CA HIS A 124 -5.33 5.48 -22.49
C HIS A 124 -6.48 4.76 -21.78
N ALA A 125 -6.36 3.45 -21.57
CA ALA A 125 -7.36 2.69 -20.81
C ALA A 125 -7.39 3.14 -19.34
N LEU A 126 -6.24 3.43 -18.73
CA LEU A 126 -6.14 4.00 -17.38
C LEU A 126 -6.76 5.41 -17.30
N GLU A 127 -6.51 6.25 -18.30
CA GLU A 127 -7.15 7.59 -18.40
C GLU A 127 -8.67 7.48 -18.52
N GLN A 128 -9.18 6.53 -19.31
CA GLN A 128 -10.62 6.26 -19.41
C GLN A 128 -11.20 5.82 -18.08
N ILE A 129 -10.55 4.89 -17.37
CA ILE A 129 -10.95 4.46 -16.03
C ILE A 129 -10.97 5.65 -15.07
N ALA A 130 -9.94 6.50 -15.09
CA ALA A 130 -9.87 7.69 -14.26
C ALA A 130 -10.96 8.72 -14.60
N GLY A 131 -11.40 8.81 -15.86
CA GLY A 131 -12.53 9.63 -16.29
C GLY A 131 -13.88 9.12 -15.79
N ILE A 132 -14.07 7.79 -15.75
CA ILE A 132 -15.30 7.15 -15.23
C ILE A 132 -15.34 7.22 -13.70
N LEU A 133 -14.19 7.06 -13.06
CA LEU A 133 -14.02 7.04 -11.61
C LEU A 133 -13.18 8.25 -11.14
N PRO A 134 -13.72 9.49 -11.24
CA PRO A 134 -12.93 10.70 -11.03
C PRO A 134 -12.72 11.07 -9.56
N GLY A 135 -11.55 11.62 -9.28
CA GLY A 135 -11.24 12.20 -7.98
C GLY A 135 -11.10 11.18 -6.85
N HIS A 136 -11.09 11.69 -5.61
CA HIS A 136 -10.83 10.90 -4.41
C HIS A 136 -11.98 9.95 -4.04
N ARG A 137 -13.22 10.35 -4.34
CA ARG A 137 -14.42 9.58 -3.99
C ARG A 137 -14.32 8.13 -4.49
N PHE A 138 -13.81 7.93 -5.70
CA PHE A 138 -13.71 6.64 -6.36
C PHE A 138 -12.30 6.04 -6.35
N ALA A 139 -11.38 6.58 -5.54
CA ALA A 139 -9.97 6.19 -5.61
C ALA A 139 -9.73 4.69 -5.31
N SER A 140 -10.49 4.12 -4.35
CA SER A 140 -10.39 2.71 -4.00
C SER A 140 -10.87 1.81 -5.15
N VAL A 141 -12.07 2.08 -5.67
CA VAL A 141 -12.64 1.33 -6.81
C VAL A 141 -11.76 1.47 -8.04
N ARG A 142 -11.29 2.69 -8.34
CA ARG A 142 -10.36 2.96 -9.44
C ARG A 142 -9.10 2.11 -9.30
N ALA A 143 -8.48 2.11 -8.13
CA ALA A 143 -7.29 1.29 -7.89
C ALA A 143 -7.58 -0.20 -8.11
N GLY A 144 -8.71 -0.72 -7.63
CA GLY A 144 -9.10 -2.11 -7.86
C GLY A 144 -9.27 -2.46 -9.36
N VAL A 145 -9.88 -1.57 -10.14
CA VAL A 145 -10.05 -1.76 -11.60
C VAL A 145 -8.72 -1.65 -12.35
N GLU A 146 -7.90 -0.65 -12.02
CA GLU A 146 -6.57 -0.47 -12.61
C GLU A 146 -5.65 -1.66 -12.30
N MET A 147 -5.66 -2.17 -11.05
CA MET A 147 -4.90 -3.36 -10.65
C MET A 147 -5.29 -4.57 -11.51
N ALA A 148 -6.60 -4.82 -11.65
CA ALA A 148 -7.09 -5.95 -12.43
C ALA A 148 -6.70 -5.87 -13.91
N LEU A 149 -6.77 -4.66 -14.51
CA LEU A 149 -6.35 -4.45 -15.89
C LEU A 149 -4.84 -4.65 -16.08
N ILE A 150 -4.03 -4.06 -15.20
CA ILE A 150 -2.57 -4.17 -15.25
C ILE A 150 -2.13 -5.63 -15.04
N ASP A 151 -2.75 -6.35 -14.11
CA ASP A 151 -2.48 -7.77 -13.89
C ASP A 151 -2.84 -8.63 -15.11
N ALA A 152 -3.99 -8.36 -15.75
CA ALA A 152 -4.42 -9.09 -16.93
C ALA A 152 -3.43 -8.91 -18.09
N ILE A 153 -2.93 -7.68 -18.26
CA ILE A 153 -1.91 -7.35 -19.26
C ILE A 153 -0.60 -8.05 -18.95
N ALA A 154 -0.13 -8.00 -17.70
CA ALA A 154 1.09 -8.70 -17.28
C ALA A 154 0.98 -10.22 -17.51
N ASN A 155 -0.20 -10.79 -17.28
CA ASN A 155 -0.50 -12.19 -17.59
C ASN A 155 -0.46 -12.46 -19.10
N SER A 156 -0.96 -11.54 -19.92
CA SER A 156 -0.94 -11.67 -21.39
C SER A 156 0.44 -11.67 -22.02
N ILE A 157 1.40 -10.97 -21.42
CA ILE A 157 2.79 -10.92 -21.88
C ILE A 157 3.71 -11.86 -21.10
N SER A 158 3.15 -12.65 -20.17
CA SER A 158 3.88 -13.59 -19.31
C SER A 158 5.03 -12.96 -18.52
N VAL A 159 4.78 -11.78 -17.93
CA VAL A 159 5.76 -11.05 -17.11
C VAL A 159 5.21 -10.86 -15.70
N PRO A 160 5.99 -11.12 -14.63
CA PRO A 160 5.56 -10.81 -13.28
C PRO A 160 5.58 -9.30 -13.04
N LEU A 161 4.64 -8.79 -12.24
CA LEU A 161 4.46 -7.34 -12.07
C LEU A 161 5.71 -6.61 -11.57
N TRP A 162 6.52 -7.24 -10.72
CA TRP A 162 7.74 -6.58 -10.22
C TRP A 162 8.75 -6.29 -11.34
N ARG A 163 8.78 -7.12 -12.40
CA ARG A 163 9.56 -6.84 -13.62
C ARG A 163 8.91 -5.78 -14.48
N LEU A 164 7.59 -5.83 -14.63
CA LEU A 164 6.84 -4.81 -15.36
C LEU A 164 7.05 -3.41 -14.75
N PHE A 165 7.14 -3.33 -13.42
CA PHE A 165 7.37 -2.09 -12.68
C PHE A 165 8.85 -1.66 -12.56
N GLY A 166 9.77 -2.29 -13.30
CA GLY A 166 11.16 -1.84 -13.39
C GLY A 166 12.21 -2.88 -12.98
N GLY A 167 11.82 -3.92 -12.24
CA GLY A 167 12.66 -5.10 -12.04
C GLY A 167 13.80 -4.95 -11.02
N VAL A 168 13.75 -3.99 -10.09
CA VAL A 168 14.85 -3.76 -9.12
C VAL A 168 15.05 -4.96 -8.18
N SER A 169 13.97 -5.49 -7.62
CA SER A 169 14.01 -6.65 -6.71
C SER A 169 12.77 -7.52 -6.91
N ASN A 170 12.91 -8.80 -6.57
CA ASN A 170 11.80 -9.75 -6.48
C ASN A 170 11.45 -10.11 -5.02
N SER A 171 11.88 -9.30 -4.06
CA SER A 171 11.55 -9.49 -2.65
C SER A 171 11.53 -8.19 -1.87
N ILE A 172 10.77 -8.19 -0.78
CA ILE A 172 10.69 -7.09 0.20
C ILE A 172 10.66 -7.66 1.61
N ARG A 173 10.94 -6.80 2.60
CA ARG A 173 10.73 -7.10 4.02
C ARG A 173 9.74 -6.10 4.62
N THR A 174 8.61 -6.59 5.11
CA THR A 174 7.57 -5.76 5.73
C THR A 174 7.75 -5.66 7.24
N ASP A 175 7.20 -4.60 7.83
CA ASP A 175 6.88 -4.55 9.26
C ASP A 175 5.63 -5.39 9.59
N ILE A 176 5.21 -5.35 10.86
CA ILE A 176 3.98 -5.95 11.37
C ILE A 176 3.36 -5.04 12.43
N THR A 177 2.05 -4.89 12.37
CA THR A 177 1.25 -4.09 13.29
C THR A 177 0.82 -4.93 14.48
N ILE A 178 1.08 -4.42 15.69
CA ILE A 178 0.46 -4.92 16.91
C ILE A 178 -0.82 -4.11 17.14
N PRO A 179 -2.00 -4.76 17.21
CA PRO A 179 -3.27 -4.09 17.44
C PRO A 179 -3.31 -3.43 18.82
N MET A 180 -4.36 -2.64 19.07
CA MET A 180 -4.56 -2.04 20.38
C MET A 180 -5.02 -3.11 21.38
N VAL A 181 -4.06 -3.64 22.14
CA VAL A 181 -4.25 -4.70 23.13
C VAL A 181 -3.62 -4.33 24.47
N SER A 182 -3.78 -5.19 25.47
CA SER A 182 -3.14 -4.97 26.77
C SER A 182 -1.60 -4.92 26.63
N PRO A 183 -0.89 -4.19 27.51
CA PRO A 183 0.57 -4.19 27.55
C PRO A 183 1.23 -5.58 27.47
N ASN A 184 0.75 -6.52 28.27
CA ASN A 184 1.33 -7.87 28.31
C ASN A 184 1.14 -8.61 26.98
N GLU A 185 -0.07 -8.54 26.42
CA GLU A 185 -0.39 -9.15 25.12
C GLU A 185 0.43 -8.53 23.99
N ALA A 186 0.63 -7.20 24.00
CA ALA A 186 1.49 -6.53 23.04
C ALA A 186 2.94 -7.03 23.12
N ALA A 187 3.48 -7.26 24.32
CA ALA A 187 4.83 -7.79 24.51
C ALA A 187 4.97 -9.24 24.04
N GLU A 188 3.93 -10.06 24.25
CA GLU A 188 3.87 -11.46 23.76
C GLU A 188 3.81 -11.50 22.23
N LEU A 189 2.95 -10.69 21.61
CA LEU A 189 2.87 -10.55 20.15
C LEU A 189 4.20 -10.08 19.56
N ALA A 190 4.85 -9.09 20.19
CA ALA A 190 6.17 -8.62 19.77
C ALA A 190 7.22 -9.74 19.81
N SER A 191 7.25 -10.56 20.87
CA SER A 191 8.14 -11.73 20.96
C SER A 191 7.88 -12.73 19.84
N SER A 192 6.60 -13.05 19.60
CA SER A 192 6.19 -13.99 18.56
C SER A 192 6.62 -13.50 17.17
N TYR A 193 6.33 -12.25 16.83
CA TYR A 193 6.72 -11.68 15.55
C TYR A 193 8.24 -11.56 15.40
N ARG A 194 8.98 -11.31 16.48
CA ARG A 194 10.45 -11.37 16.43
C ARG A 194 10.98 -12.75 16.09
N GLY A 195 10.38 -13.80 16.67
CA GLY A 195 10.67 -15.19 16.29
C GLY A 195 10.40 -15.49 14.81
N GLN A 196 9.46 -14.78 14.19
CA GLN A 196 9.12 -14.89 12.76
C GLN A 196 9.97 -13.99 11.85
N GLY A 197 10.95 -13.27 12.40
CA GLY A 197 11.92 -12.48 11.62
C GLY A 197 11.49 -11.04 11.30
N PHE A 198 10.45 -10.52 11.96
CA PHE A 198 10.06 -9.10 11.88
C PHE A 198 11.06 -8.22 12.65
N SER A 199 11.80 -7.38 11.94
CA SER A 199 12.75 -6.45 12.56
C SER A 199 12.12 -5.13 13.01
N THR A 200 10.99 -4.79 12.39
CA THR A 200 10.25 -3.54 12.56
C THR A 200 8.84 -3.87 13.02
N ILE A 201 8.36 -3.19 14.06
CA ILE A 201 7.03 -3.38 14.63
C ILE A 201 6.31 -2.03 14.64
N LYS A 202 5.10 -2.01 14.11
CA LYS A 202 4.19 -0.87 14.13
C LYS A 202 3.26 -0.99 15.33
N LEU A 203 3.22 0.05 16.16
CA LEU A 203 2.55 0.06 17.46
C LEU A 203 1.48 1.13 17.54
N LYS A 204 0.36 0.75 18.16
CA LYS A 204 -0.67 1.69 18.65
C LYS A 204 -0.56 1.96 20.16
N VAL A 205 0.16 1.12 20.91
CA VAL A 205 0.38 1.26 22.37
C VAL A 205 1.86 1.03 22.70
N LEU A 206 2.47 1.99 23.40
CA LEU A 206 3.93 2.16 23.47
C LEU A 206 4.67 1.42 24.60
N ARG A 207 4.11 1.42 25.81
CA ARG A 207 4.92 1.19 27.03
C ARG A 207 5.47 -0.23 27.18
N ALA A 208 4.82 -1.24 26.60
CA ALA A 208 5.09 -2.63 26.94
C ALA A 208 6.10 -3.33 26.00
N VAL A 209 6.05 -2.97 24.72
CA VAL A 209 6.85 -3.64 23.68
C VAL A 209 8.31 -3.25 23.77
N GLN A 210 8.60 -1.99 24.11
CA GLN A 210 9.98 -1.52 24.17
C GLN A 210 10.78 -2.12 25.33
N ALA A 211 10.15 -2.31 26.50
CA ALA A 211 10.83 -2.90 27.66
C ALA A 211 11.28 -4.34 27.40
N SER A 212 10.56 -5.07 26.54
CA SER A 212 10.87 -6.46 26.18
C SER A 212 11.76 -6.58 24.93
N HIS A 213 11.77 -5.57 24.04
CA HIS A 213 12.44 -5.64 22.74
C HIS A 213 13.18 -4.34 22.33
N PRO A 214 14.24 -3.94 23.06
CA PRO A 214 14.94 -2.67 22.83
C PRO A 214 15.65 -2.56 21.47
N HIS A 215 15.85 -3.68 20.77
CA HIS A 215 16.51 -3.74 19.46
C HIS A 215 15.53 -3.74 18.27
N CYS A 216 14.22 -3.67 18.52
CA CYS A 216 13.24 -3.52 17.45
C CYS A 216 13.19 -2.09 16.94
N SER A 217 13.07 -1.94 15.62
CA SER A 217 12.69 -0.66 15.04
C SER A 217 11.19 -0.44 15.29
N LEU A 218 10.81 0.72 15.82
CA LEU A 218 9.42 1.01 16.16
C LEU A 218 8.82 2.06 15.22
N ILE A 219 7.64 1.78 14.69
CA ILE A 219 6.78 2.75 14.03
C ILE A 219 5.61 3.02 14.97
N LEU A 220 5.30 4.29 15.24
CA LEU A 220 4.20 4.68 16.11
C LEU A 220 3.08 5.21 15.24
N ASP A 221 1.89 4.64 15.30
CA ASP A 221 0.77 5.11 14.47
C ASP A 221 -0.38 5.64 15.31
N ALA A 222 -0.48 6.98 15.32
CA ALA A 222 -1.48 7.70 16.07
C ALA A 222 -2.82 7.80 15.35
N ASN A 223 -2.87 7.60 14.03
CA ASN A 223 -4.08 7.76 13.21
C ASN A 223 -4.88 9.03 13.58
N GLU A 224 -4.23 10.20 13.56
CA GLU A 224 -4.85 11.51 13.86
C GLU A 224 -5.24 11.71 15.34
N GLY A 225 -4.80 10.83 16.25
CA GLY A 225 -5.27 10.74 17.62
C GLY A 225 -4.70 11.74 18.63
N TYR A 226 -3.71 12.56 18.26
CA TYR A 226 -3.10 13.53 19.18
C TYR A 226 -3.31 14.98 18.72
N THR A 227 -3.39 15.88 19.69
CA THR A 227 -3.03 17.28 19.47
C THR A 227 -1.52 17.44 19.33
N VAL A 228 -1.07 18.59 18.82
CA VAL A 228 0.36 18.92 18.68
C VAL A 228 1.12 18.75 20.00
N SER A 229 0.58 19.31 21.10
CA SER A 229 1.21 19.25 22.42
C SER A 229 1.29 17.83 22.96
N GLU A 230 0.26 17.01 22.72
CA GLU A 230 0.26 15.61 23.14
C GLU A 230 1.28 14.80 22.34
N ALA A 231 1.37 15.03 21.03
CA ALA A 231 2.34 14.36 20.17
C ALA A 231 3.79 14.71 20.56
N ILE A 232 4.08 15.98 20.86
CA ILE A 232 5.38 16.41 21.39
C ILE A 232 5.65 15.75 22.75
N GLY A 233 4.68 15.77 23.67
CA GLY A 233 4.82 15.14 24.97
C GLY A 233 5.09 13.63 24.88
N VAL A 234 4.51 12.94 23.90
CA VAL A 234 4.82 11.53 23.61
C VAL A 234 6.28 11.37 23.19
N LEU A 235 6.77 12.19 22.26
CA LEU A 235 8.16 12.15 21.79
C LEU A 235 9.16 12.46 22.91
N GLU A 236 8.87 13.46 23.75
CA GLU A 236 9.68 13.80 24.92
C GLU A 236 9.76 12.63 25.90
N ARG A 237 8.61 12.01 26.22
CA ARG A 237 8.54 10.84 27.10
C ARG A 237 9.35 9.67 26.55
N LEU A 238 9.29 9.44 25.23
CA LEU A 238 10.08 8.40 24.57
C LEU A 238 11.56 8.70 24.65
N HIS A 239 11.95 9.96 24.44
CA HIS A 239 13.33 10.40 24.56
C HIS A 239 13.87 10.19 25.98
N GLU A 240 13.10 10.55 27.02
CA GLU A 240 13.43 10.29 28.43
C GLU A 240 13.65 8.79 28.71
N MET A 241 12.92 7.93 28.01
CA MET A 241 13.04 6.47 28.10
C MET A 241 14.17 5.90 27.23
N GLY A 242 14.94 6.73 26.53
CA GLY A 242 16.00 6.29 25.60
C GLY A 242 15.47 5.64 24.32
N VAL A 243 14.22 5.92 23.97
CA VAL A 243 13.51 5.32 22.82
C VAL A 243 13.44 6.33 21.70
N VAL A 244 13.91 5.93 20.53
CA VAL A 244 13.80 6.74 19.30
C VAL A 244 12.99 5.94 18.30
N PRO A 245 11.71 6.29 18.06
CA PRO A 245 10.93 5.60 17.04
C PRO A 245 11.57 5.84 15.68
N ALA A 246 11.55 4.82 14.82
CA ALA A 246 12.00 4.98 13.45
C ALA A 246 11.06 5.91 12.67
N LEU A 247 9.75 5.82 12.95
CA LEU A 247 8.72 6.66 12.35
C LEU A 247 7.59 6.99 13.34
N PHE A 248 7.10 8.23 13.33
CA PHE A 248 5.83 8.62 13.97
C PHE A 248 4.79 8.93 12.90
N GLU A 249 3.83 8.03 12.73
CA GLU A 249 2.77 7.99 11.74
C GLU A 249 1.54 8.81 12.15
N GLN A 250 1.20 9.84 11.36
CA GLN A 250 0.00 10.69 11.47
C GLN A 250 -0.35 11.13 12.91
N PRO A 251 0.53 11.89 13.58
CA PRO A 251 0.32 12.27 14.97
C PRO A 251 -0.97 13.09 15.16
N VAL A 252 -1.23 14.05 14.28
CA VAL A 252 -2.34 15.02 14.41
C VAL A 252 -3.36 14.89 13.29
N GLU A 253 -4.48 15.61 13.44
CA GLU A 253 -5.58 15.65 12.46
C GLU A 253 -5.08 16.04 11.06
N LYS A 254 -5.63 15.37 10.04
CA LYS A 254 -5.16 15.48 8.65
C LYS A 254 -5.16 16.89 8.07
N ASP A 255 -6.07 17.77 8.49
CA ASP A 255 -6.23 19.15 8.03
C ASP A 255 -5.45 20.16 8.89
N ASP A 256 -4.87 19.73 10.02
CA ASP A 256 -3.98 20.54 10.85
C ASP A 256 -2.55 20.60 10.27
N TRP A 257 -2.44 21.26 9.12
CA TRP A 257 -1.18 21.50 8.41
C TRP A 257 -0.18 22.31 9.23
N GLU A 258 -0.62 23.19 10.13
CA GLU A 258 0.30 23.96 10.96
C GLU A 258 0.84 23.10 12.10
N GLY A 259 -0.06 22.40 12.79
CA GLY A 259 0.27 21.57 13.93
C GLY A 259 1.14 20.37 13.56
N LEU A 260 0.87 19.72 12.44
CA LEU A 260 1.74 18.68 11.90
C LEU A 260 3.13 19.26 11.54
N GLY A 261 3.21 20.54 11.17
CA GLY A 261 4.47 21.26 10.96
C GLY A 261 5.27 21.39 12.24
N HIS A 262 4.56 21.64 13.34
CA HIS A 262 5.13 21.76 14.68
C HIS A 262 5.56 20.40 15.27
N VAL A 263 4.88 19.29 14.93
CA VAL A 263 5.30 17.92 15.30
C VAL A 263 6.42 17.38 14.38
N SER A 264 6.73 18.12 13.31
CA SER A 264 7.62 17.86 12.16
C SER A 264 6.89 17.38 10.91
N HIS A 265 7.25 18.00 9.78
CA HIS A 265 6.29 18.53 8.83
C HIS A 265 5.60 17.46 7.90
N LEU A 266 4.70 17.88 7.01
CA LEU A 266 3.33 17.43 6.59
C LEU A 266 3.01 16.34 5.50
N SER A 267 1.69 16.13 5.26
CA SER A 267 0.89 15.06 4.59
C SER A 267 0.70 15.02 3.08
N CYS A 268 0.55 13.81 2.52
CA CYS A 268 0.26 13.55 1.11
C CYS A 268 -1.10 12.90 0.90
N ARG A 269 -2.00 13.54 0.14
CA ARG A 269 -3.35 13.03 -0.18
C ARG A 269 -3.67 13.05 -1.68
N SER A 270 -2.79 13.67 -2.47
CA SER A 270 -2.87 13.89 -3.92
C SER A 270 -1.45 14.12 -4.45
N LEU A 271 -1.25 14.08 -5.77
CA LEU A 271 0.01 14.55 -6.36
C LEU A 271 0.27 16.02 -6.00
N ASP A 272 -0.78 16.84 -5.87
CA ASP A 272 -0.67 18.23 -5.41
C ASP A 272 -0.16 18.33 -3.97
N ASP A 273 -0.60 17.44 -3.08
CA ASP A 273 -0.08 17.38 -1.71
C ASP A 273 1.35 16.87 -1.70
N ALA A 274 1.69 15.82 -2.48
CA ALA A 274 3.07 15.36 -2.62
C ALA A 274 3.99 16.53 -3.03
N TYR A 275 3.53 17.33 -3.99
CA TYR A 275 4.23 18.53 -4.44
C TYR A 275 4.34 19.59 -3.35
N ARG A 276 3.26 19.88 -2.61
CA ARG A 276 3.26 20.81 -1.47
C ARG A 276 4.23 20.37 -0.39
N ILE A 277 4.25 19.08 -0.06
CA ILE A 277 5.16 18.51 0.94
C ILE A 277 6.60 18.68 0.51
N VAL A 278 6.94 18.27 -0.72
CA VAL A 278 8.30 18.38 -1.25
C VAL A 278 8.74 19.84 -1.29
N LYS A 279 7.87 20.75 -1.75
CA LYS A 279 8.17 22.18 -1.85
C LYS A 279 8.37 22.83 -0.48
N GLY A 280 7.56 22.47 0.52
CA GLY A 280 7.66 23.02 1.86
C GLY A 280 8.67 22.30 2.78
N LYS A 281 9.30 21.21 2.31
CA LYS A 281 10.13 20.29 3.12
C LYS A 281 9.38 19.76 4.32
N LEU A 282 8.20 19.25 4.03
CA LEU A 282 7.21 19.00 5.04
C LEU A 282 7.50 17.60 5.68
N ALA A 283 7.19 16.48 5.06
CA ALA A 283 7.54 15.17 5.63
C ALA A 283 8.96 14.72 5.34
N HIS A 284 9.45 13.81 6.18
CA HIS A 284 10.61 12.98 5.88
C HIS A 284 10.23 11.76 5.03
N VAL A 285 9.05 11.19 5.32
CA VAL A 285 8.54 9.99 4.64
C VAL A 285 7.05 10.10 4.34
N VAL A 286 6.66 9.71 3.12
CA VAL A 286 5.26 9.65 2.67
C VAL A 286 4.79 8.19 2.61
N ASN A 287 3.69 7.85 3.28
CA ASN A 287 3.03 6.55 3.16
C ASN A 287 2.10 6.56 1.94
N ILE A 288 2.37 5.69 0.99
CA ILE A 288 1.63 5.57 -0.27
C ILE A 288 0.78 4.32 -0.19
N LYS A 289 -0.54 4.53 -0.31
CA LYS A 289 -1.55 3.47 -0.38
C LYS A 289 -2.16 3.49 -1.78
N LEU A 290 -2.18 2.35 -2.46
CA LEU A 290 -2.66 2.26 -3.85
C LEU A 290 -4.12 2.68 -3.99
N ALA A 291 -4.95 2.34 -3.00
CA ALA A 291 -6.33 2.79 -2.90
C ALA A 291 -6.50 4.32 -2.82
N LYS A 292 -5.39 5.08 -2.84
CA LYS A 292 -5.38 6.52 -2.65
C LYS A 292 -4.49 7.34 -3.61
N LEU A 293 -3.40 6.83 -4.22
CA LEU A 293 -2.42 7.65 -5.01
C LEU A 293 -1.56 6.95 -6.10
N GLY A 294 -0.96 7.77 -7.00
CA GLY A 294 0.16 7.46 -7.93
C GLY A 294 1.44 8.29 -7.66
N LEU A 295 2.62 7.88 -8.17
CA LEU A 295 3.97 8.21 -7.63
C LEU A 295 4.82 9.25 -8.40
N ARG A 296 5.52 10.14 -7.66
CA ARG A 296 6.95 10.59 -7.79
C ARG A 296 7.32 11.73 -6.81
N ALA A 297 8.24 11.53 -5.86
CA ALA A 297 8.75 12.58 -4.96
C ALA A 297 10.15 12.26 -4.37
N GLY A 298 10.94 13.29 -4.02
CA GLY A 298 12.32 13.20 -3.47
C GLY A 298 12.44 13.01 -1.96
N LEU A 299 11.51 12.30 -1.33
CA LEU A 299 11.47 11.97 0.10
C LEU A 299 11.67 10.46 0.31
N GLY A 300 11.88 10.01 1.55
CA GLY A 300 11.75 8.58 1.83
C GLY A 300 10.33 8.13 1.53
N LEU A 301 10.15 6.96 0.92
CA LEU A 301 8.82 6.44 0.62
C LEU A 301 8.52 5.22 1.48
N MET A 302 7.33 5.19 2.07
CA MET A 302 6.73 3.99 2.62
C MET A 302 5.60 3.55 1.70
N ILE A 303 5.47 2.25 1.48
CA ILE A 303 4.25 1.69 0.88
C ILE A 303 3.43 1.03 1.97
N GLY A 304 2.12 1.25 1.97
CA GLY A 304 1.21 0.68 2.95
C GLY A 304 -0.13 0.32 2.35
N GLY A 305 -0.95 -0.32 3.18
CA GLY A 305 -2.27 -0.81 2.80
C GLY A 305 -3.43 -0.22 3.61
N MET A 306 -4.63 -0.52 3.14
CA MET A 306 -5.82 -0.62 3.99
C MET A 306 -5.92 -2.05 4.55
N VAL A 307 -7.07 -2.43 5.09
CA VAL A 307 -7.36 -3.84 5.42
C VAL A 307 -7.65 -4.56 4.11
N GLU A 308 -6.64 -5.25 3.58
CA GLU A 308 -6.60 -5.79 2.22
C GLU A 308 -6.15 -7.25 2.23
N THR A 309 -6.58 -8.03 1.24
CA THR A 309 -6.12 -9.40 1.04
C THR A 309 -4.76 -9.44 0.32
N ARG A 310 -4.25 -10.64 0.05
CA ARG A 310 -3.06 -10.81 -0.79
C ARG A 310 -3.24 -10.36 -2.24
N LEU A 311 -4.46 -10.03 -2.72
CA LEU A 311 -4.63 -9.40 -4.03
C LEU A 311 -4.02 -8.00 -4.05
N ALA A 312 -4.57 -7.05 -3.29
CA ALA A 312 -4.03 -5.68 -3.25
C ALA A 312 -2.65 -5.61 -2.60
N MET A 313 -2.40 -6.37 -1.51
CA MET A 313 -1.06 -6.39 -0.89
C MET A 313 0.02 -6.99 -1.79
N GLY A 314 -0.32 -8.04 -2.54
CA GLY A 314 0.58 -8.62 -3.51
C GLY A 314 0.96 -7.61 -4.58
N PHE A 315 -0.04 -6.92 -5.15
CA PHE A 315 0.18 -5.88 -6.14
C PHE A 315 1.08 -4.75 -5.60
N ALA A 316 0.79 -4.24 -4.40
CA ALA A 316 1.61 -3.24 -3.73
C ALA A 316 3.06 -3.71 -3.53
N GLY A 317 3.24 -4.94 -3.05
CA GLY A 317 4.57 -5.53 -2.88
C GLY A 317 5.35 -5.63 -4.19
N HIS A 318 4.68 -6.05 -5.28
CA HIS A 318 5.27 -6.07 -6.62
C HIS A 318 5.68 -4.68 -7.11
N LEU A 319 4.83 -3.67 -6.92
CA LEU A 319 5.14 -2.29 -7.28
C LEU A 319 6.36 -1.78 -6.52
N ALA A 320 6.40 -1.99 -5.21
CA ALA A 320 7.47 -1.50 -4.38
C ALA A 320 8.82 -2.18 -4.68
N ALA A 321 8.79 -3.50 -4.88
CA ALA A 321 9.97 -4.28 -5.26
C ALA A 321 10.48 -3.90 -6.66
N GLY A 322 9.56 -3.65 -7.60
CA GLY A 322 9.89 -3.30 -8.98
C GLY A 322 10.50 -1.91 -9.10
N LEU A 323 9.93 -0.91 -8.44
CA LEU A 323 10.41 0.48 -8.48
C LEU A 323 11.67 0.71 -7.65
N GLY A 324 11.82 0.01 -6.52
CA GLY A 324 13.01 0.09 -5.67
C GLY A 324 13.22 1.44 -4.94
N CYS A 325 12.22 2.33 -4.96
CA CYS A 325 12.29 3.66 -4.32
C CYS A 325 11.72 3.71 -2.89
N PHE A 326 11.26 2.57 -2.35
CA PHE A 326 10.66 2.49 -1.02
C PHE A 326 11.69 2.06 0.04
N GLY A 327 11.72 2.79 1.16
CA GLY A 327 12.58 2.50 2.30
C GLY A 327 11.85 1.85 3.48
N SER A 328 10.52 1.73 3.41
CA SER A 328 9.67 1.14 4.46
C SER A 328 8.43 0.49 3.83
N PHE A 329 7.94 -0.59 4.43
CA PHE A 329 6.86 -1.42 3.88
C PHE A 329 5.92 -1.85 5.02
N ASP A 330 4.66 -1.44 4.94
CA ASP A 330 3.55 -1.77 5.87
C ASP A 330 2.49 -2.57 5.12
N LEU A 331 2.86 -3.80 4.77
CA LEU A 331 2.10 -4.72 3.92
C LEU A 331 1.72 -5.99 4.68
N ASP A 332 1.21 -5.82 5.89
CA ASP A 332 1.05 -6.87 6.89
C ASP A 332 -0.38 -7.42 7.01
N THR A 333 -1.36 -6.72 6.43
CA THR A 333 -2.78 -6.98 6.70
C THR A 333 -3.24 -8.42 6.40
N PRO A 334 -2.75 -9.13 5.36
CA PRO A 334 -3.10 -10.53 5.14
C PRO A 334 -2.65 -11.48 6.27
N LEU A 335 -1.60 -11.13 7.03
CA LEU A 335 -1.16 -11.91 8.20
C LEU A 335 -2.10 -11.74 9.39
N LEU A 336 -2.90 -10.66 9.39
CA LEU A 336 -3.81 -10.29 10.46
C LEU A 336 -5.26 -10.74 10.18
N LEU A 337 -5.56 -11.16 8.95
CA LEU A 337 -6.86 -11.71 8.59
C LEU A 337 -7.04 -13.10 9.21
N SER A 338 -8.26 -13.43 9.58
CA SER A 338 -8.60 -14.76 10.10
C SER A 338 -8.57 -15.84 9.02
N GLU A 339 -8.80 -15.44 7.77
CA GLU A 339 -8.73 -16.30 6.59
C GLU A 339 -8.13 -15.53 5.42
N ASP A 340 -7.49 -16.27 4.51
CA ASP A 340 -6.91 -15.73 3.30
C ASP A 340 -7.52 -16.44 2.08
N PRO A 341 -8.40 -15.76 1.31
CA PRO A 341 -9.11 -16.39 0.20
C PRO A 341 -8.27 -16.50 -1.08
N VAL A 342 -7.06 -15.93 -1.09
CA VAL A 342 -6.23 -15.83 -2.28
C VAL A 342 -5.45 -17.12 -2.49
N ILE A 343 -5.54 -17.69 -3.69
CA ILE A 343 -4.72 -18.83 -4.12
C ILE A 343 -3.54 -18.29 -4.94
N GLY A 344 -2.38 -18.94 -4.79
CA GLY A 344 -1.15 -18.49 -5.44
C GLY A 344 -0.59 -17.22 -4.78
N GLY A 345 -0.12 -16.28 -5.58
CA GLY A 345 0.47 -15.02 -5.14
C GLY A 345 1.94 -15.11 -4.74
N TYR A 346 2.36 -14.16 -3.91
CA TYR A 346 3.72 -14.11 -3.35
C TYR A 346 3.91 -15.14 -2.24
N GLU A 347 5.14 -15.63 -2.11
CA GLU A 347 5.55 -16.52 -1.03
C GLU A 347 5.85 -15.70 0.24
N VAL A 348 5.36 -16.17 1.38
CA VAL A 348 5.51 -15.50 2.68
C VAL A 348 6.34 -16.36 3.64
N SER A 349 7.36 -15.75 4.23
CA SER A 349 8.15 -16.35 5.30
C SER A 349 8.39 -15.31 6.39
N GLY A 350 7.40 -15.18 7.29
CA GLY A 350 7.34 -14.10 8.27
C GLY A 350 7.42 -12.75 7.57
N ALA A 351 8.40 -11.92 7.93
CA ALA A 351 8.59 -10.59 7.35
C ALA A 351 9.02 -10.58 5.87
N LEU A 352 9.52 -11.69 5.32
CA LEU A 352 10.08 -11.74 3.97
C LEU A 352 9.02 -12.19 2.95
N TYR A 353 8.73 -11.34 1.97
CA TYR A 353 7.89 -11.67 0.83
C TYR A 353 8.75 -11.90 -0.42
N LYS A 354 8.47 -12.97 -1.18
CA LYS A 354 9.16 -13.30 -2.44
C LYS A 354 8.19 -13.42 -3.61
N PHE A 355 8.50 -12.72 -4.69
CA PHE A 355 7.71 -12.65 -5.92
C PHE A 355 8.29 -13.57 -7.00
N ARG A 356 8.00 -14.88 -6.89
CA ARG A 356 8.53 -15.94 -7.78
C ARG A 356 7.54 -16.42 -8.85
N ASN A 357 6.33 -15.88 -8.83
CA ASN A 357 5.32 -16.17 -9.83
C ASN A 357 5.82 -15.82 -11.25
N PRO A 358 5.44 -16.59 -12.28
CA PRO A 358 5.94 -16.39 -13.64
C PRO A 358 5.29 -15.20 -14.36
N ARG A 359 4.10 -14.76 -13.92
CA ARG A 359 3.31 -13.71 -14.55
C ARG A 359 2.34 -13.04 -13.57
N GLY A 360 1.96 -11.81 -13.87
CA GLY A 360 1.02 -11.03 -13.05
C GLY A 360 1.52 -10.79 -11.63
N HIS A 361 0.60 -10.56 -10.69
CA HIS A 361 0.87 -10.64 -9.25
C HIS A 361 0.73 -12.09 -8.73
N GLY A 362 0.22 -13.00 -9.56
CA GLY A 362 0.17 -14.43 -9.34
C GLY A 362 -0.93 -14.93 -8.39
N GLY A 363 -1.70 -14.02 -7.78
CA GLY A 363 -2.81 -14.35 -6.88
C GLY A 363 -4.15 -14.38 -7.62
N PHE A 364 -5.10 -15.20 -7.17
CA PHE A 364 -6.46 -15.24 -7.69
C PHE A 364 -7.44 -15.78 -6.64
N LEU A 365 -8.74 -15.58 -6.83
CA LEU A 365 -9.78 -16.15 -5.96
C LEU A 365 -10.37 -17.42 -6.57
N HIS A 366 -10.78 -18.39 -5.73
CA HIS A 366 -11.52 -19.57 -6.19
C HIS A 366 -12.93 -19.14 -6.61
N TRP A 367 -13.18 -19.08 -7.91
CA TRP A 367 -14.44 -18.63 -8.47
C TRP A 367 -15.62 -19.58 -8.19
N ASP A 368 -15.34 -20.90 -8.10
CA ASP A 368 -16.39 -21.93 -8.02
C ASP A 368 -16.85 -22.25 -6.58
N ASN A 369 -16.13 -21.78 -5.56
CA ASN A 369 -16.40 -22.09 -4.13
C ASN A 369 -16.90 -20.88 -3.32
N ILE A 370 -17.23 -19.77 -3.97
CA ILE A 370 -17.85 -18.63 -3.28
C ILE A 370 -19.35 -18.92 -3.22
N HIS A 371 -19.85 -19.27 -2.03
CA HIS A 371 -21.27 -19.44 -1.80
C HIS A 371 -21.99 -18.09 -1.93
N TRP A 372 -22.94 -18.05 -2.87
CA TRP A 372 -23.76 -16.89 -3.24
C TRP A 372 -24.80 -16.53 -2.18
#